data_AF-A0A7V3KN99-F1
#
_entry.id   AF-A0A7V3KN99-F1
#
_cell.length_a   1.000
_cell.length_b   1.000
_cell.length_c   1.000
_cell.angle_alpha   90.00
_cell.angle_beta   90.00
_cell.angle_gamma   90.00
#
_symmetry.space_group_name_H-M   'P 1'
#
loop_
_entity.id
_entity.type
_entity.pdbx_description
1 polymer ?
#
loop_
_entity_poly.entity_id
_entity_poly.type
_entity_poly.pdbx_seq_one_letter_code
_entity_poly.pdbx_strand_id
1 'polypeptide(L)'
;MKRGFTLIEISIALILLGIIAGISIPLLTQTRRSKGIEETQQELQTYKKRIIKYYKTYGKLPSHTTNYRLPSSLLQIPTKFLNDPINGIPYFYFADTTNTSDSIYIDGIPIGSIGAVIISAGPNGKFDGQNSDISSPDRYFQSKGAGDFDDILIAISQAELITSGTSTCTNYTVIIRNTSGSTIYAFPTQLQTGSTTINNNTSATFGNVKPNEVILLSTSSNFPPHQTNAFVPIILDWNGNCIVNVTVTTINNSVPIYSLDNN
;
A
#
# COMPACT_ATOMS: atom_id res chain seq x y z
N MET A 1 1.03 -37.22 -56.63
CA MET A 1 -0.41 -37.29 -56.25
C MET A 1 -0.58 -36.60 -54.91
N LYS A 2 -1.26 -35.44 -54.86
CA LYS A 2 -1.61 -34.79 -53.57
C LYS A 2 -2.79 -35.56 -52.98
N ARG A 3 -2.60 -36.18 -51.81
CA ARG A 3 -3.71 -36.82 -51.07
C ARG A 3 -4.59 -35.68 -50.53
N GLY A 4 -5.82 -35.60 -51.02
CA GLY A 4 -6.82 -34.66 -50.49
C GLY A 4 -7.26 -35.09 -49.09
N PHE A 5 -7.63 -34.13 -48.25
CA PHE A 5 -8.22 -34.41 -46.95
C PHE A 5 -9.49 -35.23 -47.10
N THR A 6 -9.65 -36.24 -46.24
CA THR A 6 -10.85 -37.07 -46.25
C THR A 6 -12.01 -36.33 -45.59
N LEU A 7 -13.24 -36.61 -46.02
CA LEU A 7 -14.44 -35.94 -45.49
C LEU A 7 -14.59 -36.19 -43.98
N ILE A 8 -14.25 -37.40 -43.52
CA ILE A 8 -14.28 -37.76 -42.09
C ILE A 8 -13.27 -36.95 -41.26
N GLU A 9 -12.10 -36.68 -41.82
CA GLU A 9 -11.00 -35.97 -41.14
C GLU A 9 -11.34 -34.48 -40.99
N ILE A 10 -12.00 -33.89 -42.00
CA ILE A 10 -12.56 -32.54 -41.88
C ILE A 10 -13.69 -32.50 -40.84
N SER A 11 -14.58 -33.49 -40.81
CA SER A 11 -15.68 -33.54 -39.84
C SER A 11 -15.19 -33.65 -38.39
N ILE A 12 -14.21 -34.52 -38.12
CA ILE A 12 -13.60 -34.65 -36.78
C ILE A 12 -12.89 -33.36 -36.38
N ALA A 13 -12.15 -32.73 -37.30
CA ALA A 13 -11.47 -31.47 -37.04
C ALA A 13 -12.46 -30.34 -36.68
N LEU A 14 -13.59 -30.22 -37.38
CA LEU A 14 -14.62 -29.23 -37.09
C LEU A 14 -15.28 -29.44 -35.73
N ILE A 15 -15.54 -30.70 -35.35
CA ILE A 15 -16.10 -31.03 -34.03
C ILE A 15 -15.11 -30.62 -32.92
N LEU A 16 -13.83 -30.95 -33.06
CA LEU A 16 -12.79 -30.59 -32.09
C LEU A 16 -12.64 -29.06 -31.97
N LEU A 17 -12.65 -28.34 -33.11
CA LEU A 17 -12.61 -26.88 -33.11
C LEU A 17 -13.84 -26.27 -32.41
N GLY A 18 -15.03 -26.82 -32.62
CA GLY A 18 -16.25 -26.37 -31.94
C GLY A 18 -16.17 -26.54 -30.43
N ILE A 19 -15.65 -27.68 -29.96
CA ILE A 19 -15.47 -27.94 -28.52
C ILE A 19 -14.43 -26.99 -27.92
N ILE A 20 -13.28 -26.83 -28.56
CA ILE A 20 -12.21 -25.94 -28.09
C ILE A 20 -12.70 -24.50 -28.03
N ALA A 21 -13.37 -24.01 -29.08
CA ALA A 21 -13.90 -22.65 -29.13
C ALA A 21 -14.97 -22.43 -28.04
N GLY A 22 -15.84 -23.40 -27.80
CA GLY A 22 -16.89 -23.33 -26.78
C GLY A 22 -16.36 -23.16 -25.35
N ILE A 23 -15.23 -23.80 -25.02
CA ILE A 23 -14.63 -23.72 -23.68
C ILE A 23 -13.68 -22.51 -23.56
N SER A 24 -12.95 -22.18 -24.61
CA SER A 24 -11.86 -21.19 -24.54
C SER A 24 -12.36 -19.75 -24.34
N ILE A 25 -13.48 -19.38 -24.97
CA ILE A 25 -14.02 -18.01 -24.91
C ILE A 25 -14.42 -17.60 -23.48
N PRO A 26 -15.29 -18.34 -22.75
CA PRO A 26 -15.71 -17.93 -21.41
C PRO A 26 -14.53 -17.86 -20.44
N LEU A 27 -13.58 -18.80 -20.53
CA LEU A 27 -12.37 -18.79 -19.71
C LEU A 27 -11.53 -17.53 -19.95
N LEU A 28 -11.26 -17.18 -21.21
CA LEU A 28 -10.50 -15.98 -21.55
C LEU A 28 -11.17 -14.70 -21.03
N THR A 29 -12.51 -14.62 -21.09
CA THR A 29 -13.24 -13.46 -20.56
C THR A 29 -13.13 -13.35 -19.03
N GLN A 30 -13.23 -14.46 -18.32
CA GLN A 30 -13.09 -14.49 -16.86
C GLN A 30 -11.67 -14.14 -16.43
N THR A 31 -10.65 -14.70 -17.08
CA THR A 31 -9.24 -14.41 -16.76
C THR A 31 -8.90 -12.94 -17.02
N ARG A 32 -9.39 -12.35 -18.14
CA ARG A 32 -9.21 -10.92 -18.41
C ARG A 32 -9.86 -10.06 -17.33
N ARG A 33 -11.09 -10.38 -16.91
CA ARG A 33 -11.79 -9.65 -15.84
C ARG A 33 -11.01 -9.71 -14.53
N SER A 34 -10.59 -10.90 -14.08
CA SER A 34 -9.82 -11.05 -12.84
C SER A 34 -8.50 -10.28 -12.88
N LYS A 35 -7.80 -10.34 -14.02
CA LYS A 35 -6.56 -9.58 -14.22
C LYS A 35 -6.81 -8.06 -14.19
N GLY A 36 -7.86 -7.59 -14.84
CA GLY A 36 -8.23 -6.17 -14.80
C GLY A 36 -8.54 -5.70 -13.38
N ILE A 37 -9.23 -6.50 -12.57
CA ILE A 37 -9.50 -6.17 -11.15
C ILE A 37 -8.19 -6.03 -10.37
N GLU A 38 -7.26 -6.97 -10.53
CA GLU A 38 -5.95 -6.92 -9.87
C GLU A 38 -5.14 -5.69 -10.30
N GLU A 39 -5.06 -5.41 -11.60
CA GLU A 39 -4.37 -4.25 -12.14
C GLU A 39 -5.00 -2.93 -11.63
N THR A 40 -6.33 -2.86 -11.58
CA THR A 40 -7.08 -1.71 -11.02
C THR A 40 -6.68 -1.46 -9.56
N GLN A 41 -6.64 -2.51 -8.73
CA GLN A 41 -6.25 -2.38 -7.33
C GLN A 41 -4.81 -1.88 -7.18
N GLN A 42 -3.88 -2.37 -8.00
CA GLN A 42 -2.48 -1.93 -7.99
C GLN A 42 -2.34 -0.46 -8.44
N GLU A 43 -3.11 -0.06 -9.46
CA GLU A 43 -3.16 1.32 -9.94
C GLU A 43 -3.71 2.28 -8.88
N LEU A 44 -4.83 1.93 -8.25
CA LEU A 44 -5.42 2.70 -7.15
C LEU A 44 -4.43 2.92 -5.99
N GLN A 45 -3.68 1.89 -5.60
CA GLN A 45 -2.60 2.00 -4.60
C GLN A 45 -1.48 2.95 -5.05
N THR A 46 -1.15 2.94 -6.34
CA THR A 46 -0.16 3.85 -6.93
C THR A 46 -0.65 5.30 -6.90
N TYR A 47 -1.91 5.56 -7.24
CA TYR A 47 -2.49 6.90 -7.17
C TYR A 47 -2.55 7.41 -5.74
N LYS A 48 -2.98 6.56 -4.80
CA LYS A 48 -2.96 6.87 -3.37
C LYS A 48 -1.58 7.36 -2.91
N LYS A 49 -0.52 6.62 -3.23
CA LYS A 49 0.86 7.03 -2.91
C LYS A 49 1.24 8.37 -3.53
N ARG A 50 0.84 8.64 -4.78
CA ARG A 50 1.11 9.91 -5.48
C ARG A 50 0.35 11.10 -4.89
N ILE A 51 -0.92 10.91 -4.54
CA ILE A 51 -1.74 11.95 -3.92
C ILE A 51 -1.23 12.27 -2.52
N ILE A 52 -0.89 11.24 -1.73
CA ILE A 52 -0.26 11.42 -0.42
C ILE A 52 1.06 12.19 -0.60
N LYS A 53 1.92 11.82 -1.55
CA LYS A 53 3.17 12.57 -1.84
C LYS A 53 2.89 14.03 -2.23
N TYR A 54 1.88 14.28 -3.06
CA TYR A 54 1.47 15.63 -3.45
C TYR A 54 1.02 16.44 -2.23
N TYR A 55 0.13 15.88 -1.40
CA TYR A 55 -0.32 16.50 -0.16
C TYR A 55 0.85 16.88 0.75
N LYS A 56 1.81 15.97 0.94
CA LYS A 56 3.03 16.23 1.73
C LYS A 56 3.87 17.39 1.18
N THR A 57 3.87 17.59 -0.14
CA THR A 57 4.68 18.62 -0.80
C THR A 57 4.01 19.99 -0.75
N TYR A 58 2.69 20.03 -0.91
CA TYR A 58 1.95 21.29 -1.12
C TYR A 58 1.00 21.65 0.02
N GLY A 59 0.84 20.79 1.03
CA GLY A 59 -0.03 21.00 2.19
C GLY A 59 -1.52 20.94 1.88
N LYS A 60 -1.91 20.53 0.68
CA LYS A 60 -3.32 20.42 0.24
C LYS A 60 -3.49 19.26 -0.73
N LEU A 61 -4.68 18.65 -0.70
CA LEU A 61 -5.03 17.63 -1.68
C LEU A 61 -5.16 18.27 -3.06
N PRO A 62 -4.82 17.54 -4.13
CA PRO A 62 -5.00 18.03 -5.48
C PRO A 62 -6.51 18.13 -5.77
N SER A 63 -6.97 19.25 -6.33
CA SER A 63 -8.39 19.39 -6.69
C SER A 63 -8.74 18.46 -7.86
N HIS A 64 -9.91 17.85 -7.82
CA HIS A 64 -10.43 17.10 -8.96
C HIS A 64 -10.71 18.04 -10.15
N THR A 65 -10.79 17.46 -11.35
CA THR A 65 -11.29 18.20 -12.53
C THR A 65 -12.80 18.44 -12.44
N THR A 66 -13.38 19.21 -13.37
CA THR A 66 -14.84 19.45 -13.44
C THR A 66 -15.66 18.17 -13.56
N ASN A 67 -15.06 17.08 -14.06
CA ASN A 67 -15.72 15.78 -14.25
C ASN A 67 -15.28 14.75 -13.18
N TYR A 68 -14.84 15.22 -12.01
CA TYR A 68 -14.39 14.38 -10.89
C TYR A 68 -13.31 13.38 -11.29
N ARG A 69 -12.36 13.81 -12.13
CA ARG A 69 -11.20 13.00 -12.55
C ARG A 69 -9.95 13.37 -11.78
N LEU A 70 -9.03 12.42 -11.66
CA LEU A 70 -7.68 12.65 -11.16
C LEU A 70 -6.99 13.74 -11.99
N PRO A 71 -6.39 14.76 -11.36
CA PRO A 71 -5.60 15.78 -12.05
C PRO A 71 -4.24 15.19 -12.47
N SER A 72 -4.23 14.46 -13.58
CA SER A 72 -3.08 13.66 -14.02
C SER A 72 -1.82 14.46 -14.35
N SER A 73 -1.98 15.67 -14.90
CA SER A 73 -0.85 16.58 -15.16
C SER A 73 -0.14 16.99 -13.88
N LEU A 74 -0.91 17.30 -12.84
CA LEU A 74 -0.42 17.72 -11.52
C LEU A 74 0.24 16.56 -10.76
N LEU A 75 -0.33 15.36 -10.87
CA LEU A 75 0.16 14.14 -10.20
C LEU A 75 1.22 13.36 -11.01
N GLN A 76 1.58 13.86 -12.20
CA GLN A 76 2.49 13.22 -13.15
C GLN A 76 2.09 11.76 -13.44
N ILE A 77 0.77 11.53 -13.61
CA ILE A 77 0.21 10.22 -13.95
C ILE A 77 0.16 10.11 -15.48
N PRO A 78 0.82 9.10 -16.08
CA PRO A 78 0.71 8.86 -17.52
C PRO A 78 -0.75 8.68 -17.97
N THR A 79 -1.10 9.15 -19.17
CA THR A 79 -2.48 9.12 -19.68
C THR A 79 -3.07 7.71 -19.80
N LYS A 80 -2.23 6.68 -20.01
CA LYS A 80 -2.66 5.27 -20.05
C LYS A 80 -3.26 4.77 -18.72
N PHE A 81 -3.00 5.49 -17.63
CA PHE A 81 -3.44 5.18 -16.27
C PHE A 81 -4.62 6.09 -15.84
N LEU A 82 -5.29 6.73 -16.79
CA LEU A 82 -6.48 7.54 -16.49
C LEU A 82 -7.75 6.70 -16.40
N ASN A 83 -7.73 5.55 -17.04
CA ASN A 83 -8.86 4.67 -17.21
C ASN A 83 -8.58 3.33 -16.55
N ASP A 84 -9.61 2.73 -15.98
CA ASP A 84 -9.51 1.40 -15.41
C ASP A 84 -9.18 0.37 -16.52
N PRO A 85 -8.38 -0.67 -16.20
CA PRO A 85 -8.02 -1.72 -17.16
C PRO A 85 -9.13 -2.74 -17.46
N ILE A 86 -10.27 -2.69 -16.75
CA ILE A 86 -11.38 -3.64 -16.89
C ILE A 86 -12.28 -3.25 -18.07
N ASN A 87 -12.78 -2.02 -18.05
CA ASN A 87 -13.75 -1.46 -18.98
C ASN A 87 -13.24 -0.20 -19.69
N GLY A 88 -12.09 0.34 -19.30
CA GLY A 88 -11.55 1.57 -19.89
C GLY A 88 -12.30 2.81 -19.44
N ILE A 89 -13.02 2.75 -18.31
CA ILE A 89 -13.78 3.87 -17.78
C ILE A 89 -12.83 4.71 -16.92
N PRO A 90 -12.86 6.05 -17.00
CA PRO A 90 -11.94 6.84 -16.20
C PRO A 90 -12.24 6.68 -14.71
N TYR A 91 -11.20 6.75 -13.88
CA TYR A 91 -11.39 6.75 -12.42
C TYR A 91 -12.15 7.99 -11.98
N PHE A 92 -12.98 7.82 -10.96
CA PHE A 92 -13.58 8.90 -10.21
C PHE A 92 -12.69 9.30 -9.05
N TYR A 93 -12.62 10.59 -8.78
CA TYR A 93 -11.81 11.20 -7.76
C TYR A 93 -12.55 12.34 -7.10
N PHE A 94 -12.73 12.24 -5.80
CA PHE A 94 -13.26 13.28 -4.95
C PHE A 94 -12.26 13.55 -3.83
N ALA A 95 -12.08 14.82 -3.48
CA ALA A 95 -11.21 15.23 -2.39
C ALA A 95 -11.78 16.44 -1.69
N ASP A 96 -11.78 16.40 -0.36
CA ASP A 96 -12.04 17.61 0.39
C ASP A 96 -10.78 18.47 0.40
N THR A 97 -10.85 19.62 -0.28
CA THR A 97 -9.72 20.54 -0.47
C THR A 97 -9.79 21.75 0.45
N THR A 98 -10.90 21.92 1.16
CA THR A 98 -11.15 23.03 2.07
C THR A 98 -11.35 22.39 3.43
N ASN A 99 -10.47 22.66 4.39
CA ASN A 99 -10.45 22.08 5.75
C ASN A 99 -11.70 22.50 6.56
N THR A 100 -12.87 22.18 6.04
CA THR A 100 -14.19 22.39 6.60
C THR A 100 -14.46 21.22 7.54
N SER A 101 -15.22 21.41 8.61
CA SER A 101 -15.51 20.36 9.60
C SER A 101 -16.33 19.18 9.06
N ASP A 102 -16.35 18.98 7.74
CA ASP A 102 -17.23 18.13 6.98
C ASP A 102 -16.45 16.94 6.42
N SER A 103 -16.72 15.75 6.93
CA SER A 103 -15.92 14.56 6.62
C SER A 103 -16.41 13.87 5.35
N ILE A 104 -15.51 13.20 4.63
CA ILE A 104 -15.91 12.17 3.66
C ILE A 104 -16.27 10.90 4.44
N TYR A 105 -17.33 10.20 4.03
CA TYR A 105 -17.78 8.98 4.66
C TYR A 105 -17.64 7.79 3.71
N ILE A 106 -17.02 6.70 4.18
CA ILE A 106 -16.99 5.42 3.47
C ILE A 106 -17.79 4.41 4.28
N ASP A 107 -18.85 3.84 3.70
CA ASP A 107 -19.78 2.93 4.39
C ASP A 107 -20.33 3.51 5.72
N GLY A 108 -20.55 4.82 5.74
CA GLY A 108 -21.00 5.55 6.94
C GLY A 108 -19.90 5.87 7.96
N ILE A 109 -18.64 5.49 7.70
CA ILE A 109 -17.51 5.77 8.59
C ILE A 109 -16.75 7.00 8.07
N PRO A 110 -16.57 8.05 8.89
CA PRO A 110 -15.80 9.23 8.48
C PRO A 110 -14.32 8.89 8.32
N ILE A 111 -13.70 9.38 7.25
CA ILE A 111 -12.25 9.24 7.03
C ILE A 111 -11.44 10.46 7.51
N GLY A 112 -12.11 11.41 8.18
CA GLY A 112 -11.53 12.63 8.78
C GLY A 112 -11.93 13.92 8.05
N SER A 113 -11.49 15.05 8.61
CA SER A 113 -11.80 16.42 8.13
C SER A 113 -11.06 16.80 6.84
N ILE A 114 -10.11 15.97 6.41
CA ILE A 114 -9.47 16.07 5.11
C ILE A 114 -9.23 14.66 4.59
N GLY A 115 -9.64 14.41 3.35
CA GLY A 115 -9.53 13.09 2.77
C GLY A 115 -9.83 13.10 1.30
N ALA A 116 -9.57 11.97 0.66
CA ALA A 116 -9.94 11.76 -0.73
C ALA A 116 -10.40 10.33 -0.96
N VAL A 117 -11.16 10.13 -2.01
CA VAL A 117 -11.58 8.82 -2.50
C VAL A 117 -11.31 8.72 -3.99
N ILE A 118 -10.87 7.55 -4.42
CA ILE A 118 -10.68 7.19 -5.83
C ILE A 118 -11.50 5.93 -6.08
N ILE A 119 -12.29 5.93 -7.16
CA ILE A 119 -13.27 4.88 -7.44
C ILE A 119 -13.12 4.42 -8.89
N SER A 120 -13.14 3.11 -9.10
CA SER A 120 -13.34 2.46 -10.40
C SER A 120 -14.76 1.91 -10.45
N ALA A 121 -15.41 2.03 -11.62
CA ALA A 121 -16.77 1.56 -11.91
C ALA A 121 -16.90 0.02 -11.96
N GLY A 122 -15.85 -0.68 -11.52
CA GLY A 122 -15.82 -2.12 -11.45
C GLY A 122 -16.00 -2.82 -12.80
N PRO A 123 -16.14 -4.15 -12.75
CA PRO A 123 -16.42 -4.93 -13.95
C PRO A 123 -17.77 -4.73 -14.61
N ASN A 124 -18.82 -4.27 -13.91
CA ASN A 124 -20.11 -4.01 -14.53
C ASN A 124 -20.10 -2.70 -15.37
N GLY A 125 -19.06 -1.88 -15.18
CA GLY A 125 -18.82 -0.65 -15.92
C GLY A 125 -19.74 0.50 -15.50
N LYS A 126 -20.31 0.45 -14.30
CA LYS A 126 -21.22 1.43 -13.73
C LYS A 126 -20.80 1.71 -12.30
N PHE A 127 -20.89 2.97 -11.92
CA PHE A 127 -20.77 3.33 -10.51
C PHE A 127 -22.09 3.04 -9.82
N ASP A 128 -22.04 2.34 -8.69
CA ASP A 128 -23.19 1.77 -8.01
C ASP A 128 -23.45 2.42 -6.64
N GLY A 129 -24.67 2.27 -6.14
CA GLY A 129 -25.05 2.77 -4.82
C GLY A 129 -24.75 4.27 -4.66
N GLN A 130 -24.07 4.63 -3.58
CA GLN A 130 -23.64 6.01 -3.32
C GLN A 130 -22.53 6.52 -4.25
N ASN A 131 -21.85 5.64 -4.99
CA ASN A 131 -20.80 6.04 -5.92
C ASN A 131 -21.37 6.52 -7.27
N SER A 132 -22.66 6.23 -7.54
CA SER A 132 -23.34 6.56 -8.80
C SER A 132 -23.45 8.06 -9.08
N ASP A 133 -23.48 8.90 -8.02
CA ASP A 133 -23.50 10.35 -8.12
C ASP A 133 -22.39 10.98 -7.26
N ILE A 134 -21.18 11.02 -7.80
CA ILE A 134 -20.02 11.68 -7.17
C ILE A 134 -20.19 13.20 -7.01
N SER A 135 -21.18 13.80 -7.68
CA SER A 135 -21.47 15.23 -7.57
C SER A 135 -22.41 15.55 -6.42
N SER A 136 -22.98 14.52 -5.78
CA SER A 136 -23.81 14.69 -4.59
C SER A 136 -23.04 15.42 -3.49
N PRO A 137 -23.65 16.45 -2.86
CA PRO A 137 -23.02 17.18 -1.77
C PRO A 137 -22.92 16.35 -0.48
N ASP A 138 -23.46 15.12 -0.45
CA ASP A 138 -23.52 14.30 0.75
C ASP A 138 -22.16 13.73 1.18
N ARG A 139 -21.19 13.60 0.26
CA ARG A 139 -19.83 13.07 0.51
C ARG A 139 -19.82 11.63 1.06
N TYR A 140 -20.88 10.87 0.80
CA TYR A 140 -20.94 9.46 1.17
C TYR A 140 -20.55 8.59 -0.02
N PHE A 141 -19.70 7.60 0.26
CA PHE A 141 -19.27 6.60 -0.71
C PHE A 141 -19.37 5.21 -0.08
N GLN A 142 -19.44 4.18 -0.93
CA GLN A 142 -19.65 2.81 -0.48
C GLN A 142 -18.58 1.90 -1.05
N SER A 143 -17.98 1.05 -0.22
CA SER A 143 -17.05 0.00 -0.67
C SER A 143 -17.72 -1.34 -0.92
N LYS A 144 -18.99 -1.43 -0.54
CA LYS A 144 -19.83 -2.62 -0.64
C LYS A 144 -21.29 -2.20 -0.78
N GLY A 145 -22.07 -3.01 -1.47
CA GLY A 145 -23.49 -2.79 -1.69
C GLY A 145 -24.25 -4.09 -1.96
N ALA A 146 -25.53 -3.95 -2.26
CA ALA A 146 -26.38 -5.06 -2.69
C ALA A 146 -26.44 -5.13 -4.24
N GLY A 147 -26.94 -6.26 -4.77
CA GLY A 147 -27.17 -6.40 -6.20
C GLY A 147 -25.88 -6.64 -6.99
N ASP A 148 -25.68 -5.83 -8.02
CA ASP A 148 -24.56 -5.88 -8.96
C ASP A 148 -23.36 -5.00 -8.55
N PHE A 149 -23.35 -4.50 -7.30
CA PHE A 149 -22.28 -3.67 -6.75
C PHE A 149 -20.90 -4.31 -6.94
N ASP A 150 -20.07 -3.73 -7.80
CA ASP A 150 -18.71 -4.21 -8.05
C ASP A 150 -17.64 -3.11 -8.19
N ASP A 151 -18.00 -1.89 -7.76
CA ASP A 151 -17.07 -0.77 -7.62
C ASP A 151 -15.84 -1.14 -6.79
N ILE A 152 -14.68 -0.65 -7.24
CA ILE A 152 -13.42 -0.80 -6.53
C ILE A 152 -12.98 0.59 -6.10
N LEU A 153 -12.93 0.83 -4.79
CA LEU A 153 -12.49 2.12 -4.26
C LEU A 153 -11.28 2.02 -3.35
N ILE A 154 -10.55 3.12 -3.29
CA ILE A 154 -9.55 3.36 -2.28
C ILE A 154 -9.77 4.74 -1.67
N ALA A 155 -9.74 4.79 -0.34
CA ALA A 155 -9.80 6.04 0.41
C ALA A 155 -8.40 6.45 0.88
N ILE A 156 -8.23 7.76 1.05
CA ILE A 156 -7.09 8.41 1.65
C ILE A 156 -7.64 9.18 2.84
N SER A 157 -7.44 8.64 4.03
CA SER A 157 -7.95 9.23 5.27
C SER A 157 -7.07 10.38 5.76
N GLN A 158 -7.63 11.23 6.61
CA GLN A 158 -6.88 12.24 7.35
C GLN A 158 -5.71 11.60 8.11
N ALA A 159 -5.88 10.42 8.69
CA ALA A 159 -4.79 9.71 9.36
C ALA A 159 -3.62 9.44 8.40
N GLU A 160 -3.88 9.12 7.13
CA GLU A 160 -2.84 8.87 6.11
C GLU A 160 -2.19 10.14 5.55
N LEU A 161 -2.89 11.27 5.67
CA LEU A 161 -2.39 12.59 5.30
C LEU A 161 -1.61 13.23 6.45
N ILE A 162 -2.06 13.03 7.69
CA ILE A 162 -1.49 13.57 8.93
C ILE A 162 -0.41 12.64 9.52
N THR A 163 -0.35 11.37 9.13
CA THR A 163 0.89 10.55 9.22
C THR A 163 2.02 11.11 8.34
N SER A 164 1.88 12.36 7.88
CA SER A 164 2.95 13.21 7.40
C SER A 164 2.74 14.66 7.77
N GLY A 165 2.68 14.92 9.08
CA GLY A 165 3.61 15.92 9.58
C GLY A 165 5.01 15.52 9.15
N THR A 166 5.79 16.48 8.70
CA THR A 166 7.24 16.46 8.89
C THR A 166 7.56 16.39 10.39
N SER A 167 7.21 15.29 11.06
CA SER A 167 8.10 14.74 12.07
C SER A 167 8.95 13.70 11.34
N THR A 168 9.90 14.17 10.52
CA THR A 168 11.21 13.53 10.65
C THR A 168 11.53 13.68 12.11
N CYS A 169 11.33 12.62 12.88
CA CYS A 169 11.62 12.60 14.29
C CYS A 169 13.01 13.17 14.45
N THR A 170 13.16 14.39 14.98
CA THR A 170 14.50 14.98 15.10
C THR A 170 15.38 14.06 15.93
N ASN A 171 14.73 13.30 16.83
CA ASN A 171 15.26 12.08 17.37
C ASN A 171 14.17 11.00 17.56
N TYR A 172 14.58 9.73 17.55
CA TYR A 172 13.79 8.55 17.84
C TYR A 172 14.08 8.00 19.24
N THR A 173 13.09 7.32 19.81
CA THR A 173 13.27 6.39 20.93
C THR A 173 13.27 4.98 20.36
N VAL A 174 14.41 4.30 20.41
CA VAL A 174 14.55 2.92 19.93
C VAL A 174 14.50 1.97 21.11
N ILE A 175 13.57 1.02 21.08
CA ILE A 175 13.40 -0.01 22.11
C ILE A 175 13.80 -1.35 21.50
N ILE A 176 14.85 -1.96 22.03
CA ILE A 176 15.37 -3.25 21.56
C ILE A 176 15.01 -4.31 22.60
N ARG A 177 14.16 -5.27 22.22
CA ARG A 177 13.79 -6.43 23.02
C ARG A 177 14.60 -7.64 22.57
N ASN A 178 15.26 -8.30 23.50
CA ASN A 178 16.02 -9.51 23.21
C ASN A 178 15.25 -10.74 23.68
N THR A 179 14.85 -11.57 22.73
CA THR A 179 14.18 -12.87 22.97
C THR A 179 14.98 -14.03 22.35
N SER A 180 16.23 -13.78 21.96
CA SER A 180 17.05 -14.68 21.14
C SER A 180 17.63 -15.89 21.87
N GLY A 181 17.47 -15.98 23.19
CA GLY A 181 18.05 -17.04 24.02
C GLY A 181 19.50 -16.78 24.46
N SER A 182 20.14 -15.68 24.05
CA SER A 182 21.52 -15.32 24.43
C SER A 182 21.67 -13.82 24.69
N THR A 183 22.77 -13.41 25.31
CA THR A 183 23.12 -11.99 25.47
C THR A 183 23.57 -11.38 24.14
N ILE A 184 23.11 -10.16 23.87
CA ILE A 184 23.54 -9.35 22.71
C ILE A 184 24.08 -7.99 23.17
N TYR A 185 24.79 -7.32 22.28
CA TYR A 185 25.33 -5.98 22.48
C TYR A 185 24.75 -5.05 21.42
N ALA A 186 24.28 -3.88 21.84
CA ALA A 186 23.77 -2.84 20.96
C ALA A 186 24.66 -1.60 21.03
N PHE A 187 25.03 -1.05 19.88
CA PHE A 187 25.85 0.17 19.80
C PHE A 187 25.24 1.16 18.81
N PRO A 188 24.62 2.24 19.30
CA PRO A 188 24.25 3.38 18.46
C PRO A 188 25.50 4.16 18.07
N THR A 189 25.74 4.31 16.77
CA THR A 189 27.02 4.82 16.24
C THR A 189 27.26 6.32 16.45
N GLN A 190 26.22 7.11 16.77
CA GLN A 190 26.32 8.57 16.87
C GLN A 190 25.99 9.11 18.26
N LEU A 191 25.25 8.39 19.11
CA LEU A 191 24.93 8.79 20.49
C LEU A 191 26.13 8.81 21.44
N GLN A 192 27.28 8.25 21.04
CA GLN A 192 28.53 8.22 21.84
C GLN A 192 28.38 7.60 23.25
N THR A 193 27.31 6.84 23.52
CA THR A 193 27.03 6.24 24.84
C THR A 193 27.76 4.93 25.11
N GLY A 194 28.62 4.46 24.18
CA GLY A 194 29.22 3.13 24.26
C GLY A 194 28.20 2.00 23.99
N SER A 195 28.67 0.75 23.99
CA SER A 195 27.82 -0.42 23.75
C SER A 195 27.02 -0.79 24.99
N THR A 196 25.75 -1.15 24.82
CA THR A 196 24.87 -1.64 25.89
C THR A 196 24.68 -3.14 25.77
N THR A 197 24.86 -3.86 26.88
CA THR A 197 24.57 -5.30 26.99
C THR A 197 23.09 -5.52 27.23
N ILE A 198 22.46 -6.41 26.44
CA ILE A 198 21.04 -6.76 26.52
C ILE A 198 20.94 -8.27 26.74
N ASN A 199 20.58 -8.69 27.95
CA ASN A 199 20.42 -10.11 28.30
C ASN A 199 19.15 -10.70 27.66
N ASN A 200 19.08 -12.02 27.56
CA ASN A 200 17.87 -12.70 27.09
C ASN A 200 16.66 -12.34 27.96
N ASN A 201 15.50 -12.16 27.33
CA ASN A 201 14.24 -11.71 27.93
C ASN A 201 14.31 -10.33 28.61
N THR A 202 15.26 -9.49 28.20
CA THR A 202 15.35 -8.09 28.65
C THR A 202 15.28 -7.13 27.47
N SER A 203 15.16 -5.84 27.78
CA SER A 203 15.10 -4.78 26.76
C SER A 203 15.99 -3.60 27.12
N ALA A 204 16.46 -2.89 26.10
CA ALA A 204 17.16 -1.62 26.25
C ALA A 204 16.44 -0.53 25.46
N THR A 205 16.47 0.70 25.99
CA THR A 205 15.86 1.87 25.36
C THR A 205 16.92 2.92 25.09
N PHE A 206 17.01 3.33 23.83
CA PHE A 206 17.89 4.39 23.36
C PHE A 206 17.03 5.61 23.03
N GLY A 207 17.10 6.64 23.86
CA GLY A 207 16.49 7.93 23.55
C GLY A 207 17.40 8.75 22.63
N ASN A 208 16.81 9.75 21.98
CA ASN A 208 17.54 10.74 21.18
C ASN A 208 18.34 10.19 19.97
N VAL A 209 17.95 9.04 19.42
CA VAL A 209 18.60 8.44 18.23
C VAL A 209 18.31 9.28 16.98
N LYS A 210 19.33 9.64 16.19
CA LYS A 210 19.12 10.51 15.02
C LYS A 210 18.46 9.80 13.83
N PRO A 211 17.70 10.50 12.97
CA PRO A 211 17.38 10.02 11.63
C PRO A 211 18.68 9.68 10.90
N ASN A 212 18.83 8.44 10.45
CA ASN A 212 20.05 7.87 9.82
C ASN A 212 21.15 7.41 10.79
N GLU A 213 20.93 7.43 12.10
CA GLU A 213 21.87 6.76 13.01
C GLU A 213 21.79 5.25 12.81
N VAL A 214 22.96 4.64 12.57
CA VAL A 214 23.07 3.18 12.47
C VAL A 214 23.20 2.62 13.88
N ILE A 215 22.37 1.62 14.20
CA ILE A 215 22.51 0.84 15.41
C ILE A 215 23.07 -0.53 15.03
N LEU A 216 24.20 -0.88 15.64
CA LEU A 216 24.82 -2.19 15.50
C LEU A 216 24.29 -3.14 16.57
N LEU A 217 23.98 -4.37 16.19
CA LEU A 217 23.63 -5.47 17.06
C LEU A 217 24.64 -6.59 16.89
N SER A 218 25.26 -7.05 17.97
CA SER A 218 26.24 -8.14 17.90
C SER A 218 26.09 -9.14 19.04
N THR A 219 26.56 -10.37 18.85
CA THR A 219 26.76 -11.34 19.94
C THR A 219 28.08 -11.13 20.69
N SER A 220 28.92 -10.19 20.24
CA SER A 220 30.21 -9.86 20.86
C SER A 220 30.31 -8.37 21.16
N SER A 221 30.92 -8.02 22.30
CA SER A 221 31.16 -6.63 22.70
C SER A 221 32.11 -5.86 21.77
N ASN A 222 32.83 -6.58 20.89
CA ASN A 222 33.80 -6.00 19.96
C ASN A 222 33.25 -5.79 18.54
N PHE A 223 31.98 -6.12 18.30
CA PHE A 223 31.28 -5.94 17.01
C PHE A 223 32.07 -6.42 15.77
N PRO A 224 32.59 -7.67 15.75
CA PRO A 224 33.28 -8.16 14.56
C PRO A 224 32.27 -8.29 13.39
N PRO A 225 32.69 -8.04 12.13
CA PRO A 225 31.77 -7.99 10.99
C PRO A 225 30.92 -9.26 10.81
N HIS A 226 31.47 -10.44 11.12
CA HIS A 226 30.79 -11.73 10.96
C HIS A 226 29.82 -12.08 12.11
N GLN A 227 29.69 -11.24 13.14
CA GLN A 227 28.75 -11.41 14.27
C GLN A 227 27.88 -10.17 14.47
N THR A 228 27.87 -9.25 13.50
CA THR A 228 27.25 -7.94 13.65
C THR A 228 26.21 -7.74 12.57
N ASN A 229 25.03 -7.30 12.98
CA ASN A 229 23.97 -6.84 12.11
C ASN A 229 23.71 -5.35 12.38
N ALA A 230 23.15 -4.64 11.41
CA ALA A 230 22.97 -3.20 11.50
C ALA A 230 21.60 -2.79 10.98
N PHE A 231 20.97 -1.83 11.66
CA PHE A 231 19.72 -1.24 11.19
C PHE A 231 19.72 0.27 11.34
N VAL A 232 18.83 0.90 10.57
CA VAL A 232 18.52 2.32 10.68
C VAL A 232 17.06 2.44 11.09
N PRO A 233 16.72 3.22 12.14
CA PRO A 233 15.34 3.49 12.50
C PRO A 233 14.70 4.38 11.41
N ILE A 234 13.78 3.80 10.62
CA ILE A 234 13.12 4.49 9.50
C ILE A 234 11.59 4.57 9.62
N ILE A 235 11.02 4.31 10.80
CA ILE A 235 9.59 4.01 10.94
C ILE A 235 8.94 4.91 12.02
N LEU A 236 7.77 5.45 11.68
CA LEU A 236 6.78 5.98 12.63
C LEU A 236 5.85 4.83 13.03
N ASP A 237 5.48 4.70 14.30
CA ASP A 237 4.42 3.76 14.68
C ASP A 237 3.06 4.21 14.10
N TRP A 238 2.03 3.35 14.06
CA TRP A 238 0.72 3.71 13.51
C TRP A 238 0.01 4.85 14.27
N ASN A 239 0.52 5.24 15.44
CA ASN A 239 0.04 6.37 16.25
C ASN A 239 0.83 7.68 15.99
N GLY A 240 1.82 7.66 15.11
CA GLY A 240 2.66 8.82 14.78
C GLY A 240 3.73 9.15 15.83
N ASN A 241 4.02 8.24 16.77
CA ASN A 241 5.11 8.43 17.73
C ASN A 241 6.48 8.10 17.10
N CYS A 242 7.50 8.80 17.57
CA CYS A 242 8.89 8.60 17.19
C CYS A 242 9.53 7.41 17.92
N ILE A 243 8.84 6.27 17.96
CA ILE A 243 9.28 5.06 18.66
C ILE A 243 9.51 3.93 17.66
N VAL A 244 10.69 3.32 17.71
CA VAL A 244 11.02 2.13 16.91
C VAL A 244 11.19 0.94 17.84
N ASN A 245 10.34 -0.06 17.67
CA ASN A 245 10.44 -1.33 18.39
C ASN A 245 11.22 -2.34 17.54
N VAL A 246 12.27 -2.89 18.13
CA VAL A 246 13.15 -3.89 17.51
C VAL A 246 13.10 -5.14 18.37
N THR A 247 12.74 -6.26 17.78
CA THR A 247 12.69 -7.55 18.49
C THR A 247 13.74 -8.49 17.91
N VAL A 248 14.74 -8.85 18.71
CA VAL A 248 15.77 -9.82 18.34
C VAL A 248 15.27 -11.22 18.73
N THR A 249 14.97 -12.04 17.75
CA THR A 249 14.24 -13.32 17.95
C THR A 249 15.14 -14.53 17.91
N THR A 250 16.23 -14.49 17.14
CA THR A 250 17.14 -15.62 16.96
C THR A 250 18.56 -15.13 16.68
N ILE A 251 19.53 -16.04 16.84
CA ILE A 251 20.90 -15.84 16.41
C ILE A 251 21.20 -16.91 15.36
N ASN A 252 21.62 -16.48 14.17
CA ASN A 252 22.02 -17.37 13.09
C ASN A 252 23.51 -17.16 12.81
N ASN A 253 24.32 -18.22 12.95
CA ASN A 253 25.77 -18.16 12.77
C ASN A 253 26.43 -17.01 13.57
N SER A 254 26.04 -16.85 14.84
CA SER A 254 26.51 -15.76 15.72
C SER A 254 26.12 -14.35 15.26
N VAL A 255 25.18 -14.19 14.33
CA VAL A 255 24.63 -12.89 13.94
C VAL A 255 23.21 -12.74 14.50
N PRO A 256 22.89 -11.65 15.24
CA PRO A 256 21.54 -11.39 15.68
C PRO A 256 20.59 -11.15 14.50
N ILE A 257 19.45 -11.84 14.51
CA ILE A 257 18.34 -11.63 13.57
C ILE A 257 17.23 -10.88 14.31
N TYR A 258 16.74 -9.81 13.70
CA TYR A 258 15.75 -8.93 14.30
C TYR A 258 14.58 -8.65 13.36
N SER A 259 13.43 -8.32 13.93
CA SER A 259 12.29 -7.71 13.26
C SER A 259 12.09 -6.29 13.75
N LEU A 260 11.55 -5.44 12.88
CA LEU A 260 11.02 -4.14 13.26
C LEU A 260 9.51 -4.29 13.39
N ASP A 261 8.96 -3.99 14.57
CA ASP A 261 7.52 -4.09 14.78
C ASP A 261 6.86 -2.84 14.19
N ASN A 262 6.25 -3.00 13.02
CA ASN A 262 5.34 -2.01 12.43
C ASN A 262 3.97 -2.20 13.10
N ASN A 263 3.89 -1.88 14.38
CA ASN A 263 2.62 -1.84 15.12
C ASN A 263 1.76 -0.67 14.71
#